data_AF-A0A2T7VZA2-F1
#
_entry.id   AF-A0A2T7VZA2-F1
#
_cell.length_a   1.000
_cell.length_b   1.000
_cell.length_c   1.000
_cell.angle_alpha   90.00
_cell.angle_beta   90.00
_cell.angle_gamma   90.00
#
_symmetry.space_group_name_H-M   'P 1'
#
loop_
_entity.id
_entity.type
_entity.pdbx_description
1 polymer ?
#
loop_
_entity_poly.entity_id
_entity_poly.type
_entity_poly.pdbx_seq_one_letter_code
_entity_poly.pdbx_strand_id
1 'polypeptide(L)'
;PAFGDEIDDRVRALRQDGLTIQTTLDWRVQDAAQNSMNENAPQSFNNTKFGSTIVSTESKTGRILAIAQNTKFTQDPGQAEADPSYNSVVFAGDSTNGGSIGFNAGSTFKLFTLVDWLEKGHSLNETLNGRMGPVPNMTNSCTGNYVNKDNARINNFANNSGYVGTPMQFTRDSLNTGYLQMAAELDLCDIAKTAKKLGVTKGDGSDITMQYANNVIGSDNVSPIAMAGAYATVANGGTLCQPKVIDKVTANDGSERAIPERTCSTALTPEISATAAYALQGVMASGGTGRSGNPFDGTPVIGKTGTHEGWQTWMIESSTNTTTAAWVGNFEGTEDLFGKYWGGRQLSDIRYVLAADTQRASDEFYGGDRFPDPASNLLRTQQRDLPNVVGQSIDAARSTLQNAGFRVSIGDQIDSTSGPDTVAAQSPGAGSAPAGSLITLSPGNGQGGTVPNVVGQTVNAARGALNAAGYTNLSLGPCVAEPNAPAEGQVTATDPAAGSSANKNSAIVLSIVAKACG
;
A
#
# COMPACT_ATOMS: atom_id res chain seq x y z
N PRO A 1 26.89 9.68 -32.13
CA PRO A 1 25.42 9.50 -31.97
C PRO A 1 24.75 9.21 -33.32
N ALA A 2 23.58 8.56 -33.33
CA ALA A 2 22.91 8.04 -34.53
C ALA A 2 22.65 9.07 -35.66
N PHE A 3 22.53 10.36 -35.32
CA PHE A 3 22.18 11.43 -36.27
C PHE A 3 23.19 12.59 -36.33
N GLY A 4 24.41 12.38 -35.83
CA GLY A 4 25.46 13.40 -35.74
C GLY A 4 26.00 13.57 -34.32
N ASP A 5 27.24 14.05 -34.21
CA ASP A 5 27.95 14.17 -32.94
C ASP A 5 27.49 15.40 -32.14
N GLU A 6 27.35 16.54 -32.81
CA GLU A 6 26.92 17.79 -32.19
C GLU A 6 25.41 18.03 -32.33
N ILE A 7 24.87 18.99 -31.57
CA ILE A 7 23.45 19.40 -31.69
C ILE A 7 23.17 19.95 -33.08
N ASP A 8 24.06 20.80 -33.60
CA ASP A 8 23.89 21.43 -34.91
C ASP A 8 23.88 20.40 -36.05
N ASP A 9 24.68 19.34 -35.94
CA ASP A 9 24.63 18.22 -36.89
C ASP A 9 23.30 17.49 -36.86
N ARG A 10 22.77 17.22 -35.66
CA ARG A 10 21.46 16.57 -35.49
C ARG A 10 20.31 17.43 -36.03
N VAL A 11 20.35 18.74 -35.77
CA VAL A 11 19.37 19.71 -36.28
C VAL A 11 19.45 19.82 -37.81
N ARG A 12 20.66 19.89 -38.36
CA ARG A 12 20.91 19.87 -39.80
C ARG A 12 20.38 18.59 -40.42
N ALA A 13 20.71 17.43 -39.84
CA ALA A 13 20.25 16.13 -40.33
C ALA A 13 18.71 16.06 -40.37
N LEU A 14 18.05 16.49 -39.30
CA LEU A 14 16.58 16.52 -39.23
C LEU A 14 15.95 17.43 -40.29
N ARG A 15 16.59 18.58 -40.60
CA ARG A 15 16.00 19.61 -41.48
C ARG A 15 16.40 19.48 -42.95
N GLN A 16 17.55 18.89 -43.26
CA GLN A 16 18.19 19.00 -44.57
C GLN A 16 18.54 17.66 -45.22
N ASP A 17 18.65 16.56 -44.47
CA ASP A 17 19.13 15.28 -45.05
C ASP A 17 18.03 14.50 -45.79
N GLY A 18 16.80 15.04 -45.89
CA GLY A 18 15.68 14.39 -46.59
C GLY A 18 15.30 13.04 -45.97
N LEU A 19 15.31 12.96 -44.64
CA LEU A 19 15.08 11.70 -43.91
C LEU A 19 13.61 11.25 -44.01
N THR A 20 13.40 9.97 -44.25
CA THR A 20 12.13 9.29 -43.98
C THR A 20 12.22 8.60 -42.63
N ILE A 21 11.45 9.09 -41.65
CA ILE A 21 11.42 8.57 -40.28
C ILE A 21 10.13 7.77 -40.11
N GLN A 22 10.25 6.46 -39.92
CA GLN A 22 9.14 5.59 -39.55
C GLN A 22 9.09 5.52 -38.02
N THR A 23 7.99 5.99 -37.45
CA THR A 23 7.76 5.97 -36.01
C THR A 23 7.23 4.62 -35.56
N THR A 24 7.16 4.43 -34.24
CA THR A 24 6.52 3.25 -33.63
C THR A 24 5.00 3.39 -33.51
N LEU A 25 4.45 4.56 -33.84
CA LEU A 25 3.02 4.84 -33.66
C LEU A 25 2.20 3.91 -34.55
N ASP A 26 1.21 3.27 -33.94
CA ASP A 26 0.23 2.44 -34.63
C ASP A 26 -1.04 3.26 -34.81
N TRP A 27 -1.36 3.62 -36.05
CA TRP A 27 -2.52 4.47 -36.36
C TRP A 27 -3.83 3.93 -35.80
N ARG A 28 -3.97 2.61 -35.64
CA ARG A 28 -5.18 2.01 -35.09
C ARG A 28 -5.38 2.36 -33.60
N VAL A 29 -4.27 2.44 -32.85
CA VAL A 29 -4.28 2.84 -31.43
C VAL A 29 -4.22 4.37 -31.31
N GLN A 30 -3.42 5.03 -32.14
CA GLN A 30 -3.26 6.48 -32.16
C GLN A 30 -4.57 7.21 -32.49
N ASP A 31 -5.33 6.72 -33.48
CA ASP A 31 -6.63 7.31 -33.82
C ASP A 31 -7.63 7.10 -32.68
N ALA A 32 -7.66 5.93 -32.05
CA ALA A 32 -8.50 5.67 -30.89
C ALA A 32 -8.16 6.63 -29.73
N ALA A 33 -6.87 6.82 -29.43
CA ALA A 33 -6.40 7.75 -28.41
C ALA A 33 -6.81 9.19 -28.73
N GLN A 34 -6.58 9.65 -29.96
CA GLN A 34 -6.90 11.02 -30.36
C GLN A 34 -8.41 11.28 -30.44
N ASN A 35 -9.20 10.30 -30.91
CA ASN A 35 -10.65 10.40 -30.94
C ASN A 35 -11.23 10.46 -29.53
N SER A 36 -10.82 9.55 -28.64
CA SER A 36 -11.27 9.59 -27.23
C SER A 36 -10.87 10.91 -26.56
N MET A 37 -9.65 11.42 -26.82
CA MET A 37 -9.20 12.72 -26.35
C MET A 37 -10.11 13.87 -26.84
N ASN A 38 -10.38 13.93 -28.15
CA ASN A 38 -11.22 14.97 -28.75
C ASN A 38 -12.66 14.94 -28.24
N GLU A 39 -13.20 13.74 -28.00
CA GLU A 39 -14.57 13.53 -27.56
C GLU A 39 -14.77 13.77 -26.06
N ASN A 40 -13.74 13.52 -25.24
CA ASN A 40 -13.87 13.47 -23.78
C ASN A 40 -13.08 14.55 -23.02
N ALA A 41 -12.05 15.16 -23.60
CA ALA A 41 -11.20 16.14 -22.92
C ALA A 41 -11.29 17.52 -23.59
N PRO A 42 -11.76 18.57 -22.87
CA PRO A 42 -11.76 19.92 -23.41
C PRO A 42 -10.33 20.43 -23.62
N GLN A 43 -10.09 21.26 -24.64
CA GLN A 43 -8.77 21.87 -24.87
C GLN A 43 -8.35 22.81 -23.73
N SER A 44 -9.33 23.44 -23.08
CA SER A 44 -9.20 24.25 -21.87
C SER A 44 -10.54 24.27 -21.13
N PHE A 45 -10.54 24.62 -19.85
CA PHE A 45 -11.77 24.66 -19.05
C PHE A 45 -11.86 25.98 -18.29
N ASN A 46 -12.89 26.80 -18.53
CA ASN A 46 -13.05 28.12 -17.86
C ASN A 46 -11.77 29.00 -17.87
N ASN A 47 -11.03 29.00 -18.99
CA ASN A 47 -9.72 29.67 -19.12
C ASN A 47 -8.64 29.21 -18.12
N THR A 48 -8.79 28.04 -17.50
CA THR A 48 -7.73 27.42 -16.73
C THR A 48 -6.77 26.65 -17.64
N LYS A 49 -5.54 26.45 -17.15
CA LYS A 49 -4.48 25.67 -17.80
C LYS A 49 -4.71 24.16 -17.57
N PHE A 50 -5.88 23.71 -18.01
CA PHE A 50 -6.30 22.32 -18.01
C PHE A 50 -5.62 21.54 -19.13
N GLY A 51 -5.17 20.32 -18.84
CA GLY A 51 -4.50 19.44 -19.79
C GLY A 51 -4.91 17.99 -19.61
N SER A 52 -4.73 17.23 -20.67
CA SER A 52 -4.82 15.78 -20.65
C SER A 52 -3.87 15.17 -21.66
N THR A 53 -3.35 13.99 -21.33
CA THR A 53 -2.55 13.19 -22.25
C THR A 53 -2.81 11.71 -22.07
N ILE A 54 -2.64 10.96 -23.15
CA ILE A 54 -2.64 9.50 -23.16
C ILE A 54 -1.35 9.04 -23.82
N VAL A 55 -0.74 8.01 -23.26
CA VAL A 55 0.33 7.25 -23.91
C VAL A 55 0.04 5.77 -23.80
N SER A 56 0.21 5.03 -24.90
CA SER A 56 0.17 3.56 -24.92
C SER A 56 1.51 3.01 -25.37
N THR A 57 2.05 2.04 -24.64
CA THR A 57 3.34 1.40 -24.94
C THR A 57 3.17 -0.11 -25.09
N GLU A 58 3.96 -0.71 -25.99
CA GLU A 58 4.10 -2.15 -26.09
C GLU A 58 5.02 -2.65 -24.96
N SER A 59 4.50 -3.51 -24.08
CA SER A 59 5.17 -3.85 -22.84
C SER A 59 6.48 -4.60 -23.05
N LYS A 60 6.61 -5.38 -24.14
CA LYS A 60 7.78 -6.24 -24.39
C LYS A 60 8.90 -5.56 -25.18
N THR A 61 8.67 -4.37 -25.74
CA THR A 61 9.63 -3.70 -26.64
C THR A 61 9.88 -2.24 -26.25
N GLY A 62 9.00 -1.62 -25.46
CA GLY A 62 9.03 -0.19 -25.17
C GLY A 62 8.59 0.69 -26.34
N ARG A 63 8.09 0.13 -27.45
CA ARG A 63 7.54 0.89 -28.57
C ARG A 63 6.34 1.72 -28.08
N ILE A 64 6.35 3.02 -28.36
CA ILE A 64 5.20 3.90 -28.10
C ILE A 64 4.21 3.71 -29.25
N LEU A 65 3.05 3.13 -28.95
CA LEU A 65 2.00 2.82 -29.93
C LEU A 65 1.09 4.02 -30.17
N ALA A 66 0.84 4.81 -29.13
CA ALA A 66 0.06 6.05 -29.22
C ALA A 66 0.57 7.10 -28.25
N ILE A 67 0.49 8.36 -28.65
CA ILE A 67 0.68 9.53 -27.80
C ILE A 67 -0.28 10.63 -28.24
N ALA A 68 -1.18 11.07 -27.36
CA ALA A 68 -2.19 12.07 -27.67
C ALA A 68 -2.30 13.11 -26.55
N GLN A 69 -2.69 14.33 -26.89
CA GLN A 69 -3.00 15.38 -25.93
C GLN A 69 -4.16 16.25 -26.40
N ASN A 70 -4.85 16.91 -25.47
CA ASN A 70 -6.05 17.71 -25.74
C ASN A 70 -5.74 19.09 -26.34
N THR A 71 -4.55 19.62 -26.13
CA THR A 71 -4.16 20.98 -26.54
C THR A 71 -3.77 21.07 -28.02
N LYS A 72 -3.95 22.27 -28.58
CA LYS A 72 -3.44 22.62 -29.91
C LYS A 72 -1.96 22.95 -29.85
N PHE A 73 -1.19 22.48 -30.81
CA PHE A 73 0.21 22.84 -30.90
C PHE A 73 0.40 24.32 -31.29
N THR A 74 1.27 25.04 -30.59
CA THR A 74 1.82 26.33 -31.05
C THR A 74 3.26 26.46 -30.58
N GLN A 75 4.10 27.16 -31.35
CA GLN A 75 5.43 27.62 -30.92
C GLN A 75 5.46 29.13 -30.60
N ASP A 76 4.32 29.82 -30.76
CA ASP A 76 4.20 31.23 -30.39
C ASP A 76 3.95 31.35 -28.88
N PRO A 77 4.91 31.87 -28.09
CA PRO A 77 4.75 32.00 -26.65
C PRO A 77 3.63 32.98 -26.28
N GLY A 78 3.39 34.02 -27.09
CA GLY A 78 2.31 34.97 -26.83
C GLY A 78 0.94 34.34 -27.03
N GLN A 79 0.81 33.44 -28.01
CA GLN A 79 -0.42 32.66 -28.19
C GLN A 79 -0.65 31.67 -27.05
N ALA A 80 0.38 30.93 -26.64
CA ALA A 80 0.28 29.96 -25.54
C ALA A 80 -0.03 30.64 -24.20
N GLU A 81 0.47 31.87 -23.98
CA GLU A 81 0.16 32.67 -22.79
C GLU A 81 -1.27 33.24 -22.84
N ALA A 82 -1.75 33.66 -24.01
CA ALA A 82 -3.06 34.28 -24.17
C ALA A 82 -4.23 33.27 -24.20
N ASP A 83 -4.01 32.05 -24.67
CA ASP A 83 -5.04 31.01 -24.79
C ASP A 83 -4.53 29.65 -24.28
N PRO A 84 -5.01 29.16 -23.12
CA PRO A 84 -4.55 27.90 -22.52
C PRO A 84 -4.90 26.66 -23.36
N SER A 85 -5.69 26.81 -24.42
CA SER A 85 -5.95 25.75 -25.40
C SER A 85 -4.74 25.45 -26.28
N TYR A 86 -3.72 26.30 -26.29
CA TYR A 86 -2.49 26.14 -27.07
C TYR A 86 -1.27 25.83 -26.20
N ASN A 87 -0.43 24.88 -26.62
CA ASN A 87 0.79 24.49 -25.91
C ASN A 87 1.82 23.84 -26.86
N SER A 88 3.12 24.02 -26.59
CA SER A 88 4.22 23.33 -27.30
C SER A 88 4.74 22.10 -26.55
N VAL A 89 4.44 21.98 -25.26
CA VAL A 89 4.91 20.92 -24.38
C VAL A 89 4.22 19.60 -24.73
N VAL A 90 4.99 18.52 -24.72
CA VAL A 90 4.46 17.15 -24.80
C VAL A 90 4.22 16.66 -23.38
N PHE A 91 2.96 16.67 -22.93
CA PHE A 91 2.61 16.36 -21.54
C PHE A 91 3.04 14.96 -21.09
N ALA A 92 3.03 13.98 -21.99
CA ALA A 92 3.46 12.61 -21.66
C ALA A 92 4.97 12.49 -21.36
N GLY A 93 5.76 13.48 -21.78
CA GLY A 93 7.21 13.52 -21.70
C GLY A 93 7.78 13.90 -20.34
N ASP A 94 9.11 14.03 -20.34
CA ASP A 94 9.92 14.67 -19.31
C ASP A 94 10.60 15.93 -19.90
N SER A 95 11.52 16.52 -19.13
CA SER A 95 12.19 17.78 -19.50
C SER A 95 13.02 17.63 -20.77
N THR A 96 13.53 16.43 -21.03
CA THR A 96 14.39 16.09 -22.17
C THR A 96 13.56 15.63 -23.37
N ASN A 97 12.45 14.92 -23.11
CA ASN A 97 11.61 14.24 -24.09
C ASN A 97 10.23 14.87 -24.16
N GLY A 98 10.16 16.19 -24.36
CA GLY A 98 8.88 16.90 -24.47
C GLY A 98 8.79 18.25 -23.79
N GLY A 99 9.79 18.64 -23.00
CA GLY A 99 9.80 19.90 -22.25
C GLY A 99 8.81 19.96 -21.08
N SER A 100 8.23 18.81 -20.70
CA SER A 100 7.32 18.67 -19.57
C SER A 100 8.12 18.41 -18.30
N ILE A 101 7.68 18.88 -17.14
CA ILE A 101 8.27 18.47 -15.86
C ILE A 101 7.49 17.32 -15.21
N GLY A 102 6.59 16.68 -15.96
CA GLY A 102 5.67 15.66 -15.47
C GLY A 102 4.57 16.23 -14.57
N PHE A 103 3.78 15.34 -13.97
CA PHE A 103 2.69 15.71 -13.06
C PHE A 103 2.70 14.82 -11.83
N ASN A 104 2.11 15.30 -10.72
CA ASN A 104 2.03 14.50 -9.49
C ASN A 104 1.30 13.19 -9.78
N ALA A 105 1.98 12.06 -9.65
CA ALA A 105 1.43 10.72 -9.96
C ALA A 105 0.23 10.35 -9.09
N GLY A 106 0.17 10.91 -7.88
CA GLY A 106 -0.76 10.48 -6.85
C GLY A 106 -0.63 8.97 -6.60
N SER A 107 -1.74 8.33 -6.26
CA SER A 107 -1.77 6.91 -5.91
C SER A 107 -1.32 5.92 -7.00
N THR A 108 -1.01 6.33 -8.23
CA THR A 108 -0.32 5.43 -9.18
C THR A 108 1.12 5.14 -8.75
N PHE A 109 1.72 6.03 -7.96
CA PHE A 109 3.08 5.91 -7.44
C PHE A 109 3.22 4.84 -6.36
N LYS A 110 2.12 4.45 -5.71
CA LYS A 110 2.06 3.37 -4.72
C LYS A 110 2.57 2.03 -5.23
N LEU A 111 2.63 1.86 -6.55
CA LEU A 111 3.31 0.73 -7.20
C LEU A 111 4.68 0.43 -6.58
N PHE A 112 5.49 1.47 -6.32
CA PHE A 112 6.87 1.27 -5.87
C PHE A 112 6.94 0.73 -4.44
N THR A 113 6.05 1.19 -3.56
CA THR A 113 5.93 0.64 -2.20
C THR A 113 5.41 -0.80 -2.23
N LEU A 114 4.45 -1.10 -3.12
CA LEU A 114 3.94 -2.47 -3.30
C LEU A 114 5.03 -3.43 -3.79
N VAL A 115 5.83 -3.00 -4.77
CA VAL A 115 6.92 -3.83 -5.31
C VAL A 115 8.01 -4.03 -4.26
N ASP A 116 8.48 -2.98 -3.59
CA ASP A 116 9.50 -3.10 -2.53
C ASP A 116 9.02 -3.99 -1.38
N TRP A 117 7.75 -3.86 -0.96
CA TRP A 117 7.11 -4.73 0.02
C TRP A 117 7.27 -6.21 -0.33
N LEU A 118 6.97 -6.57 -1.58
CA LEU A 118 7.08 -7.95 -2.07
C LEU A 118 8.54 -8.41 -2.15
N GLU A 119 9.46 -7.54 -2.58
CA GLU A 119 10.88 -7.87 -2.69
C GLU A 119 11.55 -8.12 -1.33
N LYS A 120 11.06 -7.46 -0.28
CA LYS A 120 11.44 -7.74 1.11
C LYS A 120 10.79 -9.01 1.68
N GLY A 121 9.99 -9.72 0.87
CA GLY A 121 9.35 -10.98 1.24
C GLY A 121 8.09 -10.81 2.08
N HIS A 122 7.58 -9.59 2.21
CA HIS A 122 6.31 -9.38 2.89
C HIS A 122 5.14 -9.88 2.06
N SER A 123 4.11 -10.37 2.75
CA SER A 123 2.93 -10.95 2.13
C SER A 123 1.84 -9.92 1.87
N LEU A 124 1.07 -10.12 0.80
CA LEU A 124 -0.12 -9.31 0.50
C LEU A 124 -1.25 -9.49 1.52
N ASN A 125 -1.17 -10.51 2.37
CA ASN A 125 -2.14 -10.84 3.41
C ASN A 125 -1.67 -10.49 4.83
N GLU A 126 -0.55 -9.78 4.97
CA GLU A 126 -0.17 -9.21 6.27
C GLU A 126 -1.21 -8.20 6.74
N THR A 127 -1.49 -8.19 8.04
CA THR A 127 -2.49 -7.30 8.61
C THR A 127 -1.83 -6.02 9.09
N LEU A 128 -2.33 -4.87 8.66
CA LEU A 128 -1.80 -3.56 9.01
C LEU A 128 -2.93 -2.64 9.47
N ASN A 129 -2.61 -1.71 10.37
CA ASN A 129 -3.58 -0.72 10.85
C ASN A 129 -3.66 0.50 9.92
N GLY A 130 -4.37 0.39 8.80
CA GLY A 130 -4.63 1.49 7.89
C GLY A 130 -5.72 2.46 8.36
N ARG A 131 -6.01 2.57 9.67
CA ARG A 131 -6.95 3.59 10.18
C ARG A 131 -6.30 4.96 10.21
N MET A 132 -7.10 5.99 10.00
CA MET A 132 -6.67 7.39 10.11
C MET A 132 -5.99 7.65 11.45
N GLY A 133 -4.80 8.24 11.38
CA GLY A 133 -3.96 8.57 12.51
C GLY A 133 -2.78 9.44 12.05
N PRO A 134 -1.89 9.80 12.99
CA PRO A 134 -0.63 10.45 12.64
C PRO A 134 0.17 9.59 11.67
N VAL A 135 0.86 10.23 10.73
CA VAL A 135 1.81 9.55 9.85
C VAL A 135 2.89 8.90 10.72
N PRO A 136 3.21 7.61 10.54
CA PRO A 136 4.26 6.95 11.29
C PRO A 136 5.65 7.53 10.95
N ASN A 137 6.60 7.40 11.87
CA ASN A 137 8.01 7.61 11.55
C ASN A 137 8.47 6.54 10.57
N MET A 138 9.36 6.89 9.66
CA MET A 138 9.84 5.97 8.62
C MET A 138 11.36 6.07 8.49
N THR A 139 11.99 4.93 8.26
CA THR A 139 13.43 4.86 8.01
C THR A 139 13.74 5.38 6.60
N ASN A 140 14.80 6.14 6.46
CA ASN A 140 15.36 6.49 5.15
C ASN A 140 16.89 6.50 5.25
N SER A 141 17.53 5.43 4.79
CA SER A 141 18.97 5.26 4.87
C SER A 141 19.79 6.21 3.98
N CYS A 142 19.15 6.90 3.03
CA CYS A 142 19.85 7.72 2.05
C CYS A 142 19.84 9.21 2.37
N THR A 143 18.75 9.73 2.94
CA THR A 143 18.61 11.16 3.27
C THR A 143 18.31 11.44 4.74
N GLY A 144 18.19 10.40 5.56
CA GLY A 144 17.83 10.48 6.97
C GLY A 144 16.33 10.29 7.21
N ASN A 145 16.01 9.65 8.33
CA ASN A 145 14.66 9.20 8.67
C ASN A 145 13.61 10.33 8.63
N TYR A 146 12.41 9.98 8.17
CA TYR A 146 11.24 10.84 8.31
C TYR A 146 10.72 10.73 9.74
N VAL A 147 10.64 11.87 10.44
CA VAL A 147 10.12 11.96 11.81
C VAL A 147 8.94 12.90 11.84
N ASN A 148 7.77 12.39 12.21
CA ASN A 148 6.54 13.16 12.33
C ASN A 148 6.47 13.88 13.69
N LYS A 149 7.13 15.03 13.78
CA LYS A 149 7.21 15.82 15.03
C LYS A 149 5.88 16.51 15.39
N ASP A 150 5.11 16.90 14.39
CA ASP A 150 3.92 17.74 14.56
C ASP A 150 2.61 16.93 14.61
N ASN A 151 2.73 15.59 14.71
CA ASN A 151 1.58 14.68 14.71
C ASN A 151 0.70 14.86 13.45
N ALA A 152 1.34 15.21 12.33
CA ALA A 152 0.71 15.49 11.05
C ALA A 152 -0.05 14.27 10.55
N ARG A 153 -1.13 14.50 9.81
CA ARG A 153 -2.00 13.47 9.24
C ARG A 153 -2.09 13.66 7.74
N ILE A 154 -2.07 12.55 7.00
CA ILE A 154 -2.33 12.51 5.57
C ILE A 154 -3.66 11.80 5.37
N ASN A 155 -4.62 12.48 4.75
CA ASN A 155 -5.98 11.97 4.59
C ASN A 155 -6.07 10.90 3.51
N ASN A 156 -7.02 9.99 3.66
CA ASN A 156 -7.46 9.12 2.57
C ASN A 156 -8.41 9.88 1.63
N PHE A 157 -8.55 9.41 0.40
CA PHE A 157 -9.52 9.95 -0.55
C PHE A 157 -10.94 9.98 0.05
N ALA A 158 -11.70 11.03 -0.27
CA ALA A 158 -13.05 11.28 0.25
C ALA A 158 -13.15 11.23 1.79
N ASN A 159 -12.08 11.55 2.53
CA ASN A 159 -12.00 11.52 3.99
C ASN A 159 -12.35 10.15 4.60
N ASN A 160 -12.07 9.06 3.89
CA ASN A 160 -12.25 7.71 4.41
C ASN A 160 -11.46 7.54 5.74
N SER A 161 -12.13 7.06 6.79
CA SER A 161 -11.54 6.87 8.12
C SER A 161 -10.48 5.76 8.17
N GLY A 162 -10.35 4.99 7.10
CA GLY A 162 -9.43 3.88 6.98
C GLY A 162 -9.86 2.68 7.83
N TYR A 163 -9.15 1.58 7.67
CA TYR A 163 -9.49 0.32 8.31
C TYR A 163 -8.24 -0.52 8.56
N VAL A 164 -8.38 -1.50 9.45
CA VAL A 164 -7.38 -2.56 9.60
C VAL A 164 -7.60 -3.52 8.44
N GLY A 165 -6.58 -3.73 7.62
CA GLY A 165 -6.68 -4.53 6.41
C GLY A 165 -5.33 -5.02 5.95
N THR A 166 -5.25 -5.35 4.67
CA THR A 166 -4.08 -5.97 4.05
C THR A 166 -3.53 -5.12 2.89
N PRO A 167 -2.25 -5.28 2.51
CA PRO A 167 -1.70 -4.65 1.30
C PRO A 167 -2.55 -4.90 0.04
N MET A 168 -3.16 -6.08 -0.10
CA MET A 168 -4.12 -6.38 -1.16
C MET A 168 -5.31 -5.40 -1.16
N GLN A 169 -5.98 -5.27 0.00
CA GLN A 169 -7.15 -4.38 0.14
C GLN A 169 -6.75 -2.91 0.00
N PHE A 170 -5.62 -2.51 0.58
CA PHE A 170 -5.12 -1.14 0.48
C PHE A 170 -4.76 -0.75 -0.96
N THR A 171 -4.27 -1.70 -1.76
CA THR A 171 -4.00 -1.49 -3.19
C THR A 171 -5.30 -1.30 -3.95
N ARG A 172 -6.26 -2.23 -3.78
CA ARG A 172 -7.59 -2.18 -4.38
C ARG A 172 -8.34 -0.89 -4.10
N ASP A 173 -8.36 -0.46 -2.84
CA ASP A 173 -9.10 0.72 -2.36
C ASP A 173 -8.28 2.00 -2.45
N SER A 174 -7.00 1.88 -2.84
CA SER A 174 -6.05 2.98 -2.91
C SER A 174 -5.90 3.75 -1.59
N LEU A 175 -5.85 3.04 -0.46
CA LEU A 175 -5.84 3.63 0.88
C LEU A 175 -4.48 4.29 1.20
N ASN A 176 -4.44 5.61 1.42
CA ASN A 176 -3.20 6.35 1.69
C ASN A 176 -2.57 5.89 3.00
N THR A 177 -3.36 5.89 4.07
CA THR A 177 -2.94 5.45 5.41
C THR A 177 -2.40 4.03 5.42
N GLY A 178 -3.02 3.09 4.69
CA GLY A 178 -2.51 1.73 4.53
C GLY A 178 -1.11 1.67 3.92
N TYR A 179 -0.87 2.45 2.86
CA TYR A 179 0.45 2.54 2.21
C TYR A 179 1.50 3.25 3.06
N LEU A 180 1.11 4.24 3.86
CA LEU A 180 2.01 4.85 4.84
C LEU A 180 2.41 3.85 5.93
N GLN A 181 1.51 2.96 6.35
CA GLN A 181 1.87 1.88 7.27
C GLN A 181 2.80 0.85 6.61
N MET A 182 2.57 0.50 5.34
CA MET A 182 3.50 -0.35 4.59
C MET A 182 4.89 0.28 4.52
N ALA A 183 4.98 1.57 4.18
CA ALA A 183 6.25 2.29 4.10
C ALA A 183 6.98 2.40 5.45
N ALA A 184 6.26 2.37 6.58
CA ALA A 184 6.87 2.39 7.91
C ALA A 184 7.57 1.08 8.31
N GLU A 185 7.20 -0.03 7.69
CA GLU A 185 7.91 -1.32 7.85
C GLU A 185 9.06 -1.47 6.84
N LEU A 186 9.25 -0.50 5.95
CA LEU A 186 10.26 -0.49 4.89
C LEU A 186 11.29 0.64 5.10
N ASP A 187 12.26 0.72 4.18
CA ASP A 187 13.16 1.86 4.05
C ASP A 187 12.73 2.72 2.86
N LEU A 188 12.41 4.00 3.10
CA LEU A 188 12.03 4.94 2.05
C LEU A 188 13.07 5.05 0.94
N CYS A 189 14.36 4.85 1.23
CA CYS A 189 15.38 4.81 0.21
C CYS A 189 15.25 3.59 -0.71
N ASP A 190 14.85 2.43 -0.19
CA ASP A 190 14.65 1.24 -1.02
C ASP A 190 13.42 1.39 -1.93
N ILE A 191 12.37 2.06 -1.45
CA ILE A 191 11.22 2.45 -2.30
C ILE A 191 11.67 3.41 -3.42
N ALA A 192 12.51 4.41 -3.11
CA ALA A 192 13.09 5.31 -4.10
C ALA A 192 13.94 4.56 -5.16
N LYS A 193 14.79 3.63 -4.71
CA LYS A 193 15.57 2.77 -5.60
C LYS A 193 14.67 1.90 -6.47
N THR A 194 13.54 1.42 -5.96
CA THR A 194 12.55 0.66 -6.72
C THR A 194 11.92 1.51 -7.82
N ALA A 195 11.58 2.77 -7.55
CA ALA A 195 11.12 3.70 -8.59
C ALA A 195 12.17 3.88 -9.71
N LYS A 196 13.43 4.15 -9.33
CA LYS A 196 14.54 4.29 -10.28
C LYS A 196 14.80 3.01 -11.08
N LYS A 197 14.76 1.85 -10.42
CA LYS A 197 14.92 0.51 -11.03
C LYS A 197 13.84 0.24 -12.07
N LEU A 198 12.62 0.73 -11.85
CA LEU A 198 11.50 0.66 -12.80
C LEU A 198 11.48 1.84 -13.79
N GLY A 199 12.57 2.61 -13.89
CA GLY A 199 12.74 3.65 -14.91
C GLY A 199 12.08 4.98 -14.58
N VAL A 200 11.66 5.20 -13.34
CA VAL A 200 10.96 6.43 -12.94
C VAL A 200 11.87 7.36 -12.14
N THR A 201 12.05 8.55 -12.68
CA THR A 201 12.68 9.72 -12.06
C THR A 201 11.66 10.86 -11.95
N LYS A 202 12.05 11.96 -11.31
CA LYS A 202 11.28 13.20 -11.43
C LYS A 202 11.29 13.67 -12.87
N GLY A 203 10.28 14.44 -13.27
CA GLY A 203 10.16 14.91 -14.65
C GLY A 203 11.21 15.93 -15.09
N ASP A 204 11.99 16.49 -14.15
CA ASP A 204 13.20 17.25 -14.47
C ASP A 204 14.43 16.37 -14.77
N GLY A 205 14.31 15.05 -14.57
CA GLY A 205 15.36 14.05 -14.76
C GLY A 205 16.12 13.68 -13.47
N SER A 206 15.86 14.35 -12.35
CA SER A 206 16.52 14.05 -11.08
C SER A 206 15.92 12.84 -10.36
N ASP A 207 16.71 12.19 -9.51
CA ASP A 207 16.27 11.02 -8.74
C ASP A 207 15.17 11.39 -7.73
N ILE A 208 14.27 10.43 -7.49
CA ILE A 208 13.29 10.52 -6.40
C ILE A 208 13.99 10.14 -5.10
N THR A 209 13.88 10.99 -4.07
CA THR A 209 14.64 10.83 -2.81
C THR A 209 13.81 10.37 -1.61
N MET A 210 12.47 10.36 -1.73
CA MET A 210 11.53 9.96 -0.66
C MET A 210 11.79 10.66 0.69
N GLN A 211 12.04 11.98 0.64
CA GLN A 211 12.35 12.76 1.84
C GLN A 211 11.12 13.01 2.73
N TYR A 212 9.92 13.01 2.15
CA TYR A 212 8.67 13.31 2.81
C TYR A 212 7.67 12.16 2.69
N ALA A 213 6.82 11.98 3.70
CA ALA A 213 5.79 10.95 3.68
C ALA A 213 4.83 11.03 2.47
N ASN A 214 4.57 12.24 1.96
CA ASN A 214 3.74 12.42 0.76
C ASN A 214 4.36 11.80 -0.50
N ASN A 215 5.67 11.60 -0.56
CA ASN A 215 6.31 10.93 -1.70
C ASN A 215 5.80 9.49 -1.85
N VAL A 216 5.51 8.80 -0.75
CA VAL A 216 4.93 7.43 -0.74
C VAL A 216 3.59 7.37 -1.50
N ILE A 217 2.83 8.47 -1.49
CA ILE A 217 1.53 8.56 -2.17
C ILE A 217 1.58 9.37 -3.47
N GLY A 218 2.78 9.66 -3.99
CA GLY A 218 3.00 10.22 -5.33
C GLY A 218 2.91 11.74 -5.45
N SER A 219 3.51 12.48 -4.52
CA SER A 219 3.59 13.95 -4.60
C SER A 219 4.67 14.47 -5.54
N ASP A 220 5.57 13.65 -6.08
CA ASP A 220 6.56 14.11 -7.06
C ASP A 220 5.97 14.16 -8.48
N ASN A 221 6.42 15.13 -9.27
CA ASN A 221 6.08 15.19 -10.68
C ASN A 221 6.88 14.15 -11.46
N VAL A 222 6.19 13.30 -12.21
CA VAL A 222 6.80 12.24 -13.03
C VAL A 222 6.17 12.21 -14.42
N SER A 223 6.92 11.70 -15.40
CA SER A 223 6.46 11.56 -16.77
C SER A 223 5.43 10.43 -16.91
N PRO A 224 4.31 10.65 -17.63
CA PRO A 224 3.40 9.57 -18.01
C PRO A 224 4.05 8.41 -18.77
N ILE A 225 5.01 8.68 -19.66
CA ILE A 225 5.77 7.62 -20.36
C ILE A 225 6.53 6.74 -19.37
N ALA A 226 7.22 7.35 -18.39
CA ALA A 226 7.98 6.61 -17.39
C ALA A 226 7.07 5.73 -16.52
N MET A 227 5.92 6.28 -16.11
CA MET A 227 4.92 5.52 -15.35
C MET A 227 4.31 4.38 -16.16
N ALA A 228 4.01 4.57 -17.45
CA ALA A 228 3.57 3.48 -18.33
C ALA A 228 4.63 2.37 -18.40
N GLY A 229 5.91 2.71 -18.53
CA GLY A 229 7.02 1.73 -18.51
C GLY A 229 7.11 0.92 -17.21
N ALA A 230 6.88 1.56 -16.05
CA ALA A 230 6.89 0.87 -14.77
C ALA A 230 5.75 -0.17 -14.65
N TYR A 231 4.54 0.18 -15.08
CA TYR A 231 3.40 -0.75 -15.08
C TYR A 231 3.56 -1.85 -16.13
N ALA A 232 4.09 -1.53 -17.31
CA ALA A 232 4.46 -2.51 -18.34
C ALA A 232 5.43 -3.56 -17.81
N THR A 233 6.40 -3.15 -17.00
CA THR A 233 7.40 -4.03 -16.38
C THR A 233 6.76 -5.05 -15.44
N VAL A 234 5.76 -4.64 -14.65
CA VAL A 234 5.00 -5.59 -13.82
C VAL A 234 4.18 -6.52 -14.70
N ALA A 235 3.51 -5.98 -15.71
CA ALA A 235 2.60 -6.76 -16.55
C ALA A 235 3.30 -7.80 -17.43
N ASN A 236 4.52 -7.53 -17.87
CA ASN A 236 5.27 -8.40 -18.78
C ASN A 236 6.19 -9.42 -18.09
N GLY A 237 6.09 -9.57 -16.76
CA GLY A 237 6.90 -10.52 -16.00
C GLY A 237 8.24 -9.99 -15.51
N GLY A 238 8.47 -8.68 -15.54
CA GLY A 238 9.58 -8.02 -14.84
C GLY A 238 10.66 -7.42 -15.73
N THR A 239 10.44 -7.28 -17.04
CA THR A 239 11.42 -6.69 -17.97
C THR A 239 11.08 -5.23 -18.23
N LEU A 240 11.96 -4.30 -17.87
CA LEU A 240 11.82 -2.89 -18.21
C LEU A 240 12.43 -2.64 -19.59
N CYS A 241 11.64 -2.12 -20.53
CA CYS A 241 12.12 -1.69 -21.84
C CYS A 241 12.12 -0.16 -21.95
N GLN A 242 13.24 0.41 -22.37
CA GLN A 242 13.36 1.85 -22.59
C GLN A 242 12.39 2.31 -23.69
N PRO A 243 11.68 3.44 -23.50
CA PRO A 243 10.76 3.96 -24.51
C PRO A 243 11.41 4.20 -25.88
N LYS A 244 10.74 3.72 -26.93
CA LYS A 244 11.17 3.80 -28.33
C LYS A 244 10.06 4.45 -29.16
N VAL A 245 10.41 5.47 -29.96
CA VAL A 245 9.46 6.16 -30.87
C VAL A 245 9.84 6.07 -32.36
N ILE A 246 11.04 5.57 -32.67
CA ILE A 246 11.57 5.47 -34.04
C ILE A 246 11.84 4.00 -34.32
N ASP A 247 11.19 3.41 -35.33
CA ASP A 247 11.49 2.05 -35.78
C ASP A 247 12.53 2.00 -36.89
N LYS A 248 12.51 2.97 -37.80
CA LYS A 248 13.44 3.03 -38.93
C LYS A 248 13.69 4.45 -39.40
N VAL A 249 14.91 4.75 -39.80
CA VAL A 249 15.26 5.99 -40.51
C VAL A 249 15.92 5.62 -41.83
N THR A 250 15.43 6.20 -42.92
CA THR A 250 16.00 6.03 -44.27
C THR A 250 16.45 7.40 -44.78
N ALA A 251 17.67 7.49 -45.31
CA ALA A 251 18.19 8.70 -45.93
C ALA A 251 17.58 8.93 -47.32
N ASN A 252 17.78 10.12 -47.88
CA ASN A 252 17.25 10.49 -49.19
C ASN A 252 17.73 9.58 -50.35
N ASP A 253 18.89 8.93 -50.20
CA ASP A 253 19.43 7.97 -51.17
C ASP A 253 18.88 6.53 -51.00
N GLY A 254 17.96 6.31 -50.05
CA GLY A 254 17.38 5.01 -49.75
C GLY A 254 18.18 4.15 -48.77
N SER A 255 19.36 4.59 -48.33
CA SER A 255 20.15 3.87 -47.32
C SER A 255 19.51 3.95 -45.93
N GLU A 256 19.61 2.87 -45.17
CA GLU A 256 19.14 2.83 -43.78
C GLU A 256 20.17 3.51 -42.86
N ARG A 257 19.68 4.39 -41.97
CA ARG A 257 20.48 5.04 -40.94
C ARG A 257 20.29 4.33 -39.60
N ALA A 258 21.38 4.22 -38.86
CA ALA A 258 21.32 3.78 -37.48
C ALA A 258 20.37 4.68 -36.68
N ILE A 259 19.64 4.08 -35.74
CA ILE A 259 18.75 4.78 -34.81
C ILE A 259 19.33 4.65 -33.39
N PRO A 260 18.94 5.52 -32.44
CA PRO A 260 19.36 5.37 -31.05
C PRO A 260 18.96 3.99 -30.50
N GLU A 261 19.93 3.26 -29.95
CA GLU A 261 19.66 1.98 -29.31
C GLU A 261 18.74 2.16 -28.09
N ARG A 262 17.93 1.13 -27.84
CA ARG A 262 17.04 1.02 -26.69
C ARG A 262 17.22 -0.35 -26.07
N THR A 263 17.32 -0.36 -24.75
CA THR A 263 17.62 -1.58 -23.99
C THR A 263 16.38 -2.06 -23.25
N CYS A 264 16.27 -3.39 -23.14
CA CYS A 264 15.37 -4.05 -22.22
C CYS A 264 16.22 -4.78 -21.17
N SER A 265 15.91 -4.60 -19.89
CA SER A 265 16.62 -5.25 -18.79
C SER A 265 15.64 -5.82 -17.77
N THR A 266 15.99 -6.96 -17.18
CA THR A 266 15.22 -7.53 -16.08
C THR A 266 15.33 -6.62 -14.86
N ALA A 267 14.19 -6.10 -14.41
CA ALA A 267 14.07 -5.22 -13.25
C ALA A 267 13.40 -5.91 -12.06
N LEU A 268 12.52 -6.89 -12.31
CA LEU A 268 11.82 -7.67 -11.29
C LEU A 268 11.91 -9.17 -11.62
N THR A 269 11.79 -10.03 -10.60
CA THR A 269 11.62 -11.46 -10.83
C THR A 269 10.18 -11.76 -11.28
N PRO A 270 9.95 -12.86 -12.01
CA PRO A 270 8.59 -13.26 -12.40
C PRO A 270 7.64 -13.43 -11.21
N GLU A 271 8.14 -13.91 -10.07
CA GLU A 271 7.36 -14.10 -8.84
C GLU A 271 6.84 -12.77 -8.26
N ILE A 272 7.71 -11.75 -8.22
CA ILE A 272 7.35 -10.41 -7.75
C ILE A 272 6.36 -9.76 -8.73
N SER A 273 6.64 -9.84 -10.04
CA SER A 273 5.76 -9.29 -11.07
C SER A 273 4.36 -9.93 -11.04
N ALA A 274 4.27 -11.26 -10.98
CA ALA A 274 2.99 -11.97 -10.90
C ALA A 274 2.20 -11.59 -9.64
N THR A 275 2.88 -11.45 -8.50
CA THR A 275 2.23 -11.10 -7.23
C THR A 275 1.78 -9.64 -7.20
N ALA A 276 2.59 -8.71 -7.71
CA ALA A 276 2.20 -7.31 -7.86
C ALA A 276 1.03 -7.17 -8.85
N ALA A 277 1.07 -7.88 -9.98
CA ALA A 277 -0.02 -7.92 -10.95
C ALA A 277 -1.32 -8.41 -10.28
N TYR A 278 -1.26 -9.49 -9.50
CA TYR A 278 -2.42 -10.00 -8.75
C TYR A 278 -3.07 -8.94 -7.83
N ALA A 279 -2.27 -8.14 -7.12
CA ALA A 279 -2.80 -7.03 -6.32
C ALA A 279 -3.47 -5.94 -7.18
N LEU A 280 -2.85 -5.59 -8.31
CA LEU A 280 -3.34 -4.56 -9.22
C LEU A 280 -4.57 -5.02 -10.03
N GLN A 281 -4.77 -6.31 -10.27
CA GLN A 281 -6.03 -6.84 -10.81
C GLN A 281 -7.20 -6.54 -9.86
N GLY A 282 -6.97 -6.53 -8.55
CA GLY A 282 -7.98 -6.16 -7.55
C GLY A 282 -8.51 -4.73 -7.74
N VAL A 283 -7.70 -3.81 -8.24
CA VAL A 283 -8.09 -2.42 -8.53
C VAL A 283 -9.07 -2.34 -9.69
N MET A 284 -8.91 -3.21 -10.69
CA MET A 284 -9.74 -3.28 -11.90
C MET A 284 -11.01 -4.13 -11.71
N ALA A 285 -11.05 -4.93 -10.65
CA ALA A 285 -12.16 -5.82 -10.32
C ALA A 285 -13.38 -5.07 -9.77
N SER A 286 -14.50 -5.79 -9.62
CA SER A 286 -15.72 -5.23 -9.04
C SER A 286 -15.47 -4.66 -7.64
N GLY A 287 -15.79 -3.38 -7.47
CA GLY A 287 -15.58 -2.62 -6.24
C GLY A 287 -14.12 -2.20 -5.98
N GLY A 288 -13.22 -2.29 -6.96
CA GLY A 288 -11.91 -1.63 -6.93
C GLY A 288 -11.96 -0.22 -7.52
N THR A 289 -11.00 0.63 -7.18
CA THR A 289 -11.04 2.05 -7.58
C THR A 289 -10.86 2.29 -9.08
N GLY A 290 -10.24 1.35 -9.81
CA GLY A 290 -9.99 1.44 -11.25
C GLY A 290 -11.08 0.81 -12.11
N ARG A 291 -12.13 0.23 -11.50
CA ARG A 291 -13.19 -0.49 -12.22
C ARG A 291 -13.78 0.30 -13.39
N SER A 292 -14.00 1.60 -13.23
CA SER A 292 -14.60 2.44 -14.28
C SER A 292 -13.69 2.65 -15.49
N GLY A 293 -12.38 2.45 -15.35
CA GLY A 293 -11.41 2.50 -16.45
C GLY A 293 -11.21 1.16 -17.15
N ASN A 294 -11.77 0.06 -16.64
CA ASN A 294 -11.56 -1.26 -17.26
C ASN A 294 -12.26 -1.34 -18.64
N PRO A 295 -11.57 -1.82 -19.69
CA PRO A 295 -12.10 -1.88 -21.06
C PRO A 295 -13.35 -2.76 -21.25
N PHE A 296 -13.50 -3.82 -20.42
CA PHE A 296 -14.53 -4.86 -20.51
C PHE A 296 -14.63 -5.61 -21.84
N ASP A 297 -13.51 -5.76 -22.55
CA ASP A 297 -13.41 -6.49 -23.83
C ASP A 297 -13.05 -7.98 -23.65
N GLY A 298 -12.78 -8.42 -22.43
CA GLY A 298 -12.40 -9.79 -22.10
C GLY A 298 -10.89 -10.00 -21.92
N THR A 299 -10.06 -9.00 -22.24
CA THR A 299 -8.63 -9.03 -21.99
C THR A 299 -8.34 -8.80 -20.50
N PRO A 300 -7.57 -9.66 -19.83
CA PRO A 300 -7.15 -9.42 -18.46
C PRO A 300 -6.26 -8.18 -18.37
N VAL A 301 -6.61 -7.26 -17.47
CA VAL A 301 -5.81 -6.05 -17.20
C VAL A 301 -5.48 -5.89 -15.71
N ILE A 302 -4.30 -5.35 -15.44
CA ILE A 302 -3.95 -4.71 -14.18
C ILE A 302 -4.18 -3.21 -14.29
N GLY A 303 -4.34 -2.51 -13.18
CA GLY A 303 -4.35 -1.06 -13.24
C GLY A 303 -4.30 -0.36 -11.90
N LYS A 304 -4.16 0.95 -11.95
CA LYS A 304 -4.14 1.81 -10.77
C LYS A 304 -4.64 3.21 -11.09
N THR A 305 -5.44 3.73 -10.17
CA THR A 305 -5.84 5.14 -10.16
C THR A 305 -4.87 6.00 -9.37
N GLY A 306 -4.74 7.25 -9.80
CA GLY A 306 -4.04 8.31 -9.07
C GLY A 306 -4.91 9.54 -8.93
N THR A 307 -4.88 10.15 -7.75
CA THR A 307 -5.47 11.46 -7.47
C THR A 307 -4.48 12.20 -6.58
N HIS A 308 -4.17 13.45 -6.92
CA HIS A 308 -3.37 14.35 -6.09
C HIS A 308 -4.14 15.66 -5.88
N GLU A 309 -4.54 15.91 -4.63
CA GLU A 309 -5.15 17.16 -4.14
C GLU A 309 -6.36 17.68 -4.95
N GLY A 310 -7.01 16.83 -5.75
CA GLY A 310 -8.17 17.18 -6.57
C GLY A 310 -7.84 17.71 -7.98
N TRP A 311 -6.63 18.19 -8.22
CA TRP A 311 -6.25 18.87 -9.47
C TRP A 311 -5.38 18.05 -10.43
N GLN A 312 -4.87 16.89 -10.00
CA GLN A 312 -4.26 15.89 -10.90
C GLN A 312 -4.94 14.54 -10.75
N THR A 313 -5.23 13.88 -11.87
CA THR A 313 -5.82 12.56 -11.88
C THR A 313 -5.22 11.66 -12.96
N TRP A 314 -5.13 10.37 -12.63
CA TRP A 314 -4.45 9.36 -13.45
C TRP A 314 -5.24 8.07 -13.50
N MET A 315 -5.18 7.40 -14.64
CA MET A 315 -5.52 6.00 -14.79
C MET A 315 -4.41 5.33 -15.59
N ILE A 316 -3.80 4.29 -15.01
CA ILE A 316 -2.82 3.46 -15.73
C ILE A 316 -3.35 2.04 -15.72
N GLU A 317 -3.41 1.43 -16.89
CA GLU A 317 -3.81 0.05 -17.06
C GLU A 317 -2.89 -0.68 -18.02
N SER A 318 -2.78 -1.99 -17.84
CA SER A 318 -1.92 -2.82 -18.65
C SER A 318 -2.52 -4.19 -18.82
N SER A 319 -2.60 -4.65 -20.07
CA SER A 319 -2.58 -6.08 -20.38
C SER A 319 -1.12 -6.56 -20.34
N THR A 320 -0.86 -7.85 -20.59
CA THR A 320 0.51 -8.37 -20.64
C THR A 320 1.31 -7.87 -21.86
N ASN A 321 0.65 -7.28 -22.85
CA ASN A 321 1.26 -6.86 -24.11
C ASN A 321 1.27 -5.34 -24.32
N THR A 322 0.30 -4.61 -23.76
CA THR A 322 0.25 -3.15 -23.88
C THR A 322 -0.10 -2.48 -22.56
N THR A 323 0.41 -1.26 -22.37
CA THR A 323 0.16 -0.43 -21.19
C THR A 323 -0.28 0.96 -21.62
N THR A 324 -1.42 1.42 -21.11
CA THR A 324 -1.96 2.75 -21.35
C THR A 324 -1.94 3.58 -20.07
N ALA A 325 -1.35 4.77 -20.14
CA ALA A 325 -1.40 5.77 -19.08
C ALA A 325 -2.16 7.01 -19.56
N ALA A 326 -3.26 7.33 -18.88
CA ALA A 326 -4.04 8.55 -19.08
C ALA A 326 -3.86 9.49 -17.88
N TRP A 327 -3.52 10.74 -18.16
CA TRP A 327 -3.47 11.82 -17.19
C TRP A 327 -4.48 12.91 -17.57
N VAL A 328 -5.15 13.47 -16.56
CA VAL A 328 -6.06 14.61 -16.68
C VAL A 328 -5.84 15.53 -15.48
N GLY A 329 -5.57 16.80 -15.72
CA GLY A 329 -5.37 17.75 -14.65
C GLY A 329 -5.00 19.14 -15.09
N ASN A 330 -4.27 19.83 -14.23
CA ASN A 330 -3.78 21.17 -14.50
C ASN A 330 -2.32 21.07 -14.90
N PHE A 331 -1.96 21.46 -16.12
CA PHE A 331 -0.55 21.57 -16.47
C PHE A 331 0.11 22.77 -15.79
N GLU A 332 -0.70 23.72 -15.33
CA GLU A 332 -0.32 24.78 -14.40
C GLU A 332 -1.54 25.18 -13.56
N GLY A 333 -1.32 25.52 -12.29
CA GLY A 333 -2.40 25.85 -11.35
C GLY A 333 -2.96 24.63 -10.61
N THR A 334 -3.95 24.87 -9.76
CA THR A 334 -4.46 23.89 -8.78
C THR A 334 -5.99 23.83 -8.78
N GLU A 335 -6.61 24.05 -9.93
CA GLU A 335 -8.07 24.05 -10.04
C GLU A 335 -8.62 22.64 -9.79
N ASP A 336 -9.51 22.50 -8.81
CA ASP A 336 -10.12 21.20 -8.47
C ASP A 336 -10.92 20.64 -9.65
N LEU A 337 -10.73 19.36 -9.99
CA LEU A 337 -11.46 18.69 -11.07
C LEU A 337 -12.78 18.05 -10.59
N PHE A 338 -12.93 17.84 -9.29
CA PHE A 338 -14.12 17.22 -8.70
C PHE A 338 -15.29 18.21 -8.66
N GLY A 339 -16.49 17.71 -8.93
CA GLY A 339 -17.70 18.54 -9.00
C GLY A 339 -17.80 19.45 -10.24
N LYS A 340 -16.82 19.40 -11.15
CA LYS A 340 -16.82 20.15 -12.42
C LYS A 340 -17.02 19.21 -13.58
N TYR A 341 -17.77 19.66 -14.59
CA TYR A 341 -18.26 18.79 -15.64
C TYR A 341 -18.01 19.37 -17.03
N TRP A 342 -17.69 18.50 -17.98
CA TRP A 342 -17.62 18.80 -19.40
C TRP A 342 -18.22 17.63 -20.18
N GLY A 343 -19.06 17.92 -21.20
CA GLY A 343 -19.75 16.86 -21.95
C GLY A 343 -20.62 15.93 -21.09
N GLY A 344 -21.10 16.40 -19.92
CA GLY A 344 -21.85 15.57 -18.95
C GLY A 344 -20.98 14.66 -18.08
N ARG A 345 -19.65 14.66 -18.24
CA ARG A 345 -18.70 13.86 -17.45
C ARG A 345 -17.96 14.75 -16.45
N GLN A 346 -17.73 14.26 -15.23
CA GLN A 346 -16.89 14.96 -14.27
C GLN A 346 -15.46 15.03 -14.80
N LEU A 347 -14.78 16.17 -14.67
CA LEU A 347 -13.42 16.36 -15.22
C LEU A 347 -12.45 15.30 -14.68
N SER A 348 -12.55 14.98 -13.39
CA SER A 348 -11.74 13.95 -12.76
C SER A 348 -11.96 12.55 -13.37
N ASP A 349 -13.16 12.25 -13.87
CA ASP A 349 -13.54 10.94 -14.43
C ASP A 349 -13.18 10.80 -15.91
N ILE A 350 -12.72 11.87 -16.59
CA ILE A 350 -12.24 11.81 -17.98
C ILE A 350 -11.13 10.76 -18.11
N ARG A 351 -10.24 10.65 -17.11
CA ARG A 351 -9.14 9.67 -17.09
C ARG A 351 -9.59 8.23 -17.37
N TYR A 352 -10.79 7.85 -16.94
CA TYR A 352 -11.28 6.48 -17.06
C TYR A 352 -11.66 6.14 -18.49
N VAL A 353 -12.40 7.03 -19.16
CA VAL A 353 -12.83 6.79 -20.55
C VAL A 353 -11.65 6.87 -21.51
N LEU A 354 -10.73 7.82 -21.27
CA LEU A 354 -9.51 7.96 -22.06
C LEU A 354 -8.64 6.71 -22.00
N ALA A 355 -8.43 6.15 -20.80
CA ALA A 355 -7.71 4.90 -20.63
C ALA A 355 -8.46 3.75 -21.32
N ALA A 356 -9.72 3.53 -20.95
CA ALA A 356 -10.51 2.38 -21.39
C ALA A 356 -10.63 2.28 -22.91
N ASP A 357 -10.89 3.39 -23.60
CA ASP A 357 -11.06 3.40 -25.05
C ASP A 357 -9.74 3.09 -25.78
N THR A 358 -8.65 3.66 -25.29
CA THR A 358 -7.33 3.47 -25.90
C THR A 358 -6.76 2.08 -25.60
N GLN A 359 -6.96 1.59 -24.38
CA GLN A 359 -6.55 0.24 -24.01
C GLN A 359 -7.37 -0.80 -24.76
N ARG A 360 -8.68 -0.60 -24.94
CA ARG A 360 -9.53 -1.48 -25.78
C ARG A 360 -9.00 -1.60 -27.20
N ALA A 361 -8.64 -0.48 -27.83
CA ALA A 361 -8.03 -0.49 -29.15
C ALA A 361 -6.68 -1.22 -29.15
N SER A 362 -5.86 -1.02 -28.11
CA SER A 362 -4.59 -1.74 -27.96
C SER A 362 -4.80 -3.25 -27.80
N ASP A 363 -5.75 -3.67 -26.97
CA ASP A 363 -6.07 -5.05 -26.70
C ASP A 363 -6.69 -5.75 -27.92
N GLU A 364 -7.45 -5.04 -28.76
CA GLU A 364 -7.97 -5.58 -30.03
C GLU A 364 -6.83 -6.01 -30.98
N PHE A 365 -5.73 -5.25 -31.05
CA PHE A 365 -4.65 -5.51 -32.02
C PHE A 365 -3.45 -6.26 -31.45
N TYR A 366 -3.21 -6.15 -30.14
CA TYR A 366 -2.06 -6.74 -29.46
C TYR A 366 -2.45 -7.84 -28.47
N GLY A 367 -3.73 -7.94 -28.11
CA GLY A 367 -4.24 -8.91 -27.13
C GLY A 367 -3.65 -8.74 -25.74
N GLY A 368 -3.86 -9.76 -24.92
CA GLY A 368 -3.27 -9.87 -23.60
C GLY A 368 -3.53 -11.26 -23.04
N ASP A 369 -2.48 -11.87 -22.51
CA ASP A 369 -2.56 -13.19 -21.89
C ASP A 369 -3.10 -13.05 -20.46
N ARG A 370 -3.54 -14.19 -19.90
CA ARG A 370 -3.79 -14.28 -18.47
C ARG A 370 -2.48 -14.02 -17.71
N PHE A 371 -2.52 -13.17 -16.69
CA PHE A 371 -1.41 -12.97 -15.77
C PHE A 371 -1.04 -14.27 -15.03
N PRO A 372 0.26 -14.55 -14.80
CA PRO A 372 0.67 -15.69 -14.00
C PRO A 372 0.10 -15.64 -12.57
N ASP A 373 -0.05 -16.82 -11.96
CA ASP A 373 -0.53 -16.90 -10.59
C ASP A 373 0.51 -16.30 -9.60
N PRO A 374 0.04 -15.62 -8.55
CA PRO A 374 0.90 -15.02 -7.54
C PRO A 374 1.71 -16.07 -6.76
N ALA A 375 2.89 -15.67 -6.29
CA ALA A 375 3.77 -16.56 -5.52
C ALA A 375 3.16 -16.87 -4.15
N SER A 376 2.99 -18.16 -3.85
CA SER A 376 2.29 -18.61 -2.63
C SER A 376 2.94 -18.13 -1.32
N ASN A 377 4.26 -18.00 -1.28
CA ASN A 377 5.01 -17.45 -0.15
C ASN A 377 4.74 -15.97 0.10
N LEU A 378 4.31 -15.22 -0.92
CA LEU A 378 3.93 -13.81 -0.84
C LEU A 378 2.42 -13.61 -0.62
N LEU A 379 1.66 -14.71 -0.49
CA LEU A 379 0.25 -14.71 -0.10
C LEU A 379 -0.02 -15.35 1.26
N ARG A 380 0.90 -16.15 1.80
CA ARG A 380 0.69 -16.78 3.10
C ARG A 380 0.64 -15.74 4.22
N THR A 381 -0.10 -16.02 5.27
CA THR A 381 -0.04 -15.22 6.50
C THR A 381 1.34 -15.41 7.12
N GLN A 382 2.15 -14.35 7.10
CA GLN A 382 3.47 -14.36 7.75
C GLN A 382 3.27 -14.43 9.27
N GLN A 383 4.07 -15.25 9.93
CA GLN A 383 4.10 -15.35 11.38
C GLN A 383 5.27 -14.53 11.91
N ARG A 384 5.08 -13.88 13.07
CA ARG A 384 6.13 -13.19 13.82
C ARG A 384 6.23 -13.83 15.21
N ASP A 385 7.42 -13.79 15.79
CA ASP A 385 7.63 -14.23 17.17
C ASP A 385 6.86 -13.30 18.11
N LEU A 386 5.96 -13.86 18.89
CA LEU A 386 5.12 -13.15 19.85
C LEU A 386 5.79 -13.16 21.23
N PRO A 387 6.32 -12.01 21.70
CA PRO A 387 6.98 -11.94 23.01
C PRO A 387 6.02 -12.28 24.16
N ASN A 388 6.59 -12.84 25.24
CA ASN A 388 5.89 -12.95 26.50
C ASN A 388 6.01 -11.63 27.26
N VAL A 389 4.86 -10.97 27.48
CA VAL A 389 4.76 -9.71 28.21
C VAL A 389 3.98 -9.86 29.52
N VAL A 390 3.59 -11.08 29.90
CA VAL A 390 2.98 -11.35 31.22
C VAL A 390 3.95 -10.94 32.33
N GLY A 391 3.44 -10.22 33.32
CA GLY A 391 4.21 -9.64 34.42
C GLY A 391 4.85 -8.28 34.15
N GLN A 392 4.84 -7.80 32.89
CA GLN A 392 5.26 -6.42 32.60
C GLN A 392 4.17 -5.41 32.96
N SER A 393 4.54 -4.14 33.10
CA SER A 393 3.55 -3.06 33.13
C SER A 393 2.81 -2.97 31.80
N ILE A 394 1.56 -2.51 31.82
CA ILE A 394 0.74 -2.39 30.60
C ILE A 394 1.43 -1.55 29.51
N ASP A 395 2.11 -0.47 29.89
CA ASP A 395 2.79 0.41 28.92
C ASP A 395 4.09 -0.19 28.36
N ALA A 396 4.85 -0.93 29.17
CA ALA A 396 6.03 -1.66 28.70
C ALA A 396 5.65 -2.83 27.78
N ALA A 397 4.60 -3.56 28.16
CA ALA A 397 4.03 -4.64 27.34
C ALA A 397 3.53 -4.11 26.00
N ARG A 398 2.81 -2.97 26.00
CA ARG A 398 2.33 -2.32 24.80
C ARG A 398 3.48 -1.95 23.87
N SER A 399 4.51 -1.29 24.40
CA SER A 399 5.71 -0.92 23.62
C SER A 399 6.42 -2.13 23.04
N THR A 400 6.60 -3.19 23.83
CA THR A 400 7.26 -4.43 23.41
C THR A 400 6.52 -5.09 22.25
N LEU A 401 5.20 -5.24 22.36
CA LEU A 401 4.38 -5.87 21.33
C LEU A 401 4.28 -5.01 20.06
N GLN A 402 4.17 -3.69 20.20
CA GLN A 402 4.17 -2.77 19.06
C GLN A 402 5.50 -2.79 18.31
N ASN A 403 6.62 -2.82 19.02
CA ASN A 403 7.95 -2.95 18.41
C ASN A 403 8.16 -4.31 17.72
N ALA A 404 7.48 -5.36 18.20
CA ALA A 404 7.44 -6.66 17.54
C ALA A 404 6.45 -6.69 16.34
N GLY A 405 5.77 -5.58 16.04
CA GLY A 405 4.84 -5.44 14.92
C GLY A 405 3.45 -6.01 15.19
N PHE A 406 3.03 -6.06 16.46
CA PHE A 406 1.68 -6.45 16.84
C PHE A 406 0.84 -5.25 17.28
N ARG A 407 -0.48 -5.38 17.11
CA ARG A 407 -1.44 -4.42 17.65
C ARG A 407 -1.82 -4.85 19.06
N VAL A 408 -2.14 -3.89 19.92
CA VAL A 408 -2.45 -4.16 21.33
C VAL A 408 -3.83 -3.60 21.69
N SER A 409 -4.63 -4.41 22.37
CA SER A 409 -5.87 -4.00 23.04
C SER A 409 -5.77 -4.33 24.51
N ILE A 410 -6.38 -3.52 25.37
CA ILE A 410 -6.51 -3.83 26.79
C ILE A 410 -7.90 -4.43 26.99
N GLY A 411 -7.94 -5.68 27.43
CA GLY A 411 -9.17 -6.38 27.76
C GLY A 411 -9.56 -6.20 29.22
N ASP A 412 -10.53 -7.00 29.65
CA ASP A 412 -11.01 -6.99 31.03
C ASP A 412 -9.92 -7.42 32.02
N GLN A 413 -10.04 -6.91 33.25
CA GLN A 413 -9.19 -7.35 34.34
C GLN A 413 -9.52 -8.79 34.74
N ILE A 414 -8.49 -9.53 35.14
CA ILE A 414 -8.61 -10.90 35.61
C ILE A 414 -8.08 -11.06 37.02
N ASP A 415 -8.58 -12.09 37.71
CA ASP A 415 -8.13 -12.48 39.03
C ASP A 415 -6.66 -12.88 39.02
N SER A 416 -5.81 -12.07 39.65
CA SER A 416 -4.39 -12.37 39.82
C SER A 416 -3.81 -11.62 41.02
N THR A 417 -2.62 -12.04 41.46
CA THR A 417 -1.87 -11.34 42.52
C THR A 417 -1.34 -9.98 42.06
N SER A 418 -1.27 -9.75 40.75
CA SER A 418 -0.77 -8.52 40.15
C SER A 418 -1.84 -7.44 40.12
N GLY A 419 -1.44 -6.18 40.25
CA GLY A 419 -2.35 -5.04 40.21
C GLY A 419 -2.82 -4.64 38.80
N PRO A 420 -3.71 -3.63 38.70
CA PRO A 420 -4.33 -3.17 37.45
C PRO A 420 -3.38 -2.62 36.40
N ASP A 421 -2.16 -2.26 36.80
CA ASP A 421 -1.15 -1.74 35.88
C ASP A 421 -0.20 -2.81 35.35
N THR A 422 -0.43 -4.08 35.69
CA THR A 422 0.44 -5.22 35.32
C THR A 422 -0.34 -6.22 34.47
N VAL A 423 0.28 -6.72 33.40
CA VAL A 423 -0.28 -7.77 32.55
C VAL A 423 -0.36 -9.07 33.34
N ALA A 424 -1.58 -9.55 33.60
CA ALA A 424 -1.81 -10.85 34.23
C ALA A 424 -1.93 -11.96 33.18
N ALA A 425 -2.47 -11.65 32.00
CA ALA A 425 -2.50 -12.57 30.86
C ALA A 425 -2.40 -11.81 29.53
N GLN A 426 -1.98 -12.52 28.49
CA GLN A 426 -2.05 -12.06 27.10
C GLN A 426 -2.75 -13.12 26.24
N SER A 427 -3.44 -12.69 25.19
CA SER A 427 -4.05 -13.56 24.20
C SER A 427 -3.84 -13.03 22.78
N PRO A 428 -3.30 -13.82 21.85
CA PRO A 428 -2.73 -15.16 22.04
C PRO A 428 -1.56 -15.20 23.03
N GLY A 429 -1.28 -16.39 23.57
CA GLY A 429 -0.09 -16.63 24.40
C GLY A 429 1.21 -16.46 23.61
N ALA A 430 2.32 -16.27 24.32
CA ALA A 430 3.64 -16.11 23.70
C ALA A 430 4.03 -17.28 22.79
N GLY A 431 4.89 -17.03 21.81
CA GLY A 431 5.31 -18.01 20.82
C GLY A 431 5.32 -17.40 19.42
N SER A 432 4.31 -17.72 18.62
CA SER A 432 4.20 -17.22 17.24
C SER A 432 2.77 -16.79 16.95
N ALA A 433 2.62 -15.66 16.27
CA ALA A 433 1.31 -15.13 15.88
C ALA A 433 1.37 -14.44 14.51
N PRO A 434 0.24 -14.32 13.78
CA PRO A 434 0.21 -13.61 12.51
C PRO A 434 0.76 -12.18 12.61
N ALA A 435 1.59 -11.78 11.65
CA ALA A 435 2.12 -10.43 11.56
C ALA A 435 0.99 -9.39 11.62
N GLY A 436 1.13 -8.42 12.53
CA GLY A 436 0.14 -7.36 12.75
C GLY A 436 -1.19 -7.84 13.35
N SER A 437 -1.27 -9.04 13.93
CA SER A 437 -2.45 -9.46 14.69
C SER A 437 -2.68 -8.59 15.93
N LEU A 438 -3.92 -8.58 16.41
CA LEU A 438 -4.29 -7.93 17.67
C LEU A 438 -4.00 -8.88 18.84
N ILE A 439 -3.23 -8.40 19.81
CA ILE A 439 -2.94 -9.08 21.08
C ILE A 439 -3.71 -8.36 22.18
N THR A 440 -4.54 -9.10 22.90
CA THR A 440 -5.29 -8.58 24.05
C THR A 440 -4.48 -8.80 25.32
N LEU A 441 -4.22 -7.73 26.06
CA LEU A 441 -3.62 -7.75 27.39
C LEU A 441 -4.72 -7.67 28.43
N SER A 442 -4.77 -8.62 29.35
CA SER A 442 -5.68 -8.63 30.49
C SER A 442 -4.91 -8.21 31.74
N PRO A 443 -5.21 -7.03 32.33
CA PRO A 443 -4.56 -6.61 33.55
C PRO A 443 -4.99 -7.43 34.77
N GLY A 444 -4.16 -7.47 35.80
CA GLY A 444 -4.54 -8.07 37.08
C GLY A 444 -5.48 -7.18 37.90
N ASN A 445 -6.28 -7.73 38.81
CA ASN A 445 -7.10 -6.92 39.74
C ASN A 445 -6.60 -6.96 41.20
N GLY A 446 -5.46 -7.60 41.47
CA GLY A 446 -4.89 -7.78 42.82
C GLY A 446 -5.72 -8.67 43.75
N GLN A 447 -6.82 -9.26 43.28
CA GLN A 447 -7.72 -10.09 44.07
C GLN A 447 -7.32 -11.57 44.05
N GLY A 448 -6.35 -11.97 43.23
CA GLY A 448 -5.84 -13.34 43.23
C GLY A 448 -4.90 -13.62 44.41
N GLY A 449 -4.93 -14.86 44.89
CA GLY A 449 -3.97 -15.41 45.84
C GLY A 449 -3.82 -16.91 45.63
N THR A 450 -2.80 -17.50 46.26
CA THR A 450 -2.66 -18.96 46.35
C THR A 450 -3.34 -19.46 47.61
N VAL A 451 -4.26 -20.44 47.49
CA VAL A 451 -4.94 -21.02 48.65
C VAL A 451 -3.92 -21.77 49.52
N PRO A 452 -3.69 -21.34 50.79
CA PRO A 452 -2.77 -22.02 51.70
C PRO A 452 -3.15 -23.48 51.94
N ASN A 453 -2.14 -24.34 52.12
CA ASN A 453 -2.40 -25.71 52.58
C ASN A 453 -2.70 -25.73 54.09
N VAL A 454 -3.97 -25.94 54.41
CA VAL A 454 -4.47 -26.05 55.79
C VAL A 454 -4.92 -27.47 56.15
N VAL A 455 -4.66 -28.45 55.29
CA VAL A 455 -5.00 -29.86 55.54
C VAL A 455 -4.28 -30.35 56.80
N GLY A 456 -5.02 -31.04 57.68
CA GLY A 456 -4.55 -31.53 58.95
C GLY A 456 -4.61 -30.53 60.10
N GLN A 457 -4.94 -29.25 59.86
CA GLN A 457 -5.16 -28.26 60.91
C GLN A 457 -6.56 -28.38 61.52
N THR A 458 -6.73 -27.90 62.76
CA THR A 458 -8.08 -27.72 63.33
C THR A 458 -8.84 -26.66 62.54
N VAL A 459 -10.18 -26.70 62.54
CA VAL A 459 -11.00 -25.73 61.78
C VAL A 459 -10.67 -24.29 62.15
N ASN A 460 -10.42 -24.01 63.43
CA ASN A 460 -10.07 -22.66 63.90
C ASN A 460 -8.67 -22.22 63.42
N ALA A 461 -7.68 -23.11 63.46
CA ALA A 461 -6.34 -22.82 62.95
C ALA A 461 -6.35 -22.60 61.43
N ALA A 462 -7.09 -23.43 60.69
CA ALA A 462 -7.26 -23.31 59.25
C ALA A 462 -7.94 -21.99 58.86
N ARG A 463 -9.00 -21.58 59.55
CA ARG A 463 -9.64 -20.27 59.35
C ARG A 463 -8.67 -19.12 59.64
N GLY A 464 -7.88 -19.21 60.71
CA GLY A 464 -6.85 -18.22 61.02
C GLY A 464 -5.82 -18.08 59.90
N ALA A 465 -5.32 -19.21 59.38
CA ALA A 465 -4.35 -19.23 58.29
C ALA A 465 -4.92 -18.69 56.96
N LEU A 466 -6.16 -19.07 56.60
CA LEU A 466 -6.83 -18.58 55.40
C LEU A 466 -7.15 -17.07 55.48
N ASN A 467 -7.65 -16.60 56.62
CA ASN A 467 -7.88 -15.17 56.87
C ASN A 467 -6.57 -14.37 56.80
N ALA A 468 -5.48 -14.90 57.36
CA ALA A 468 -4.16 -14.25 57.28
C ALA A 468 -3.62 -14.17 55.84
N ALA A 469 -3.99 -15.12 54.98
CA ALA A 469 -3.71 -15.09 53.54
C ALA A 469 -4.70 -14.22 52.74
N GLY A 470 -5.70 -13.63 53.39
CA GLY A 470 -6.67 -12.71 52.81
C GLY A 470 -7.98 -13.34 52.33
N TYR A 471 -8.21 -14.63 52.58
CA TYR A 471 -9.48 -15.30 52.27
C TYR A 471 -10.43 -15.19 53.44
N THR A 472 -11.41 -14.28 53.34
CA THR A 472 -12.35 -13.98 54.43
C THR A 472 -13.72 -14.65 54.26
N ASN A 473 -14.03 -15.11 53.05
CA ASN A 473 -15.26 -15.84 52.75
C ASN A 473 -15.02 -17.35 52.92
N LEU A 474 -15.19 -17.85 54.15
CA LEU A 474 -14.89 -19.25 54.50
C LEU A 474 -16.18 -19.98 54.89
N SER A 475 -16.45 -21.13 54.28
CA SER A 475 -17.60 -21.97 54.62
C SER A 475 -17.16 -23.39 54.98
N LEU A 476 -17.98 -24.10 55.76
CA LEU A 476 -17.78 -25.53 55.99
C LEU A 476 -18.57 -26.30 54.93
N GLY A 477 -17.90 -27.24 54.29
CA GLY A 477 -18.47 -28.16 53.32
C GLY A 477 -18.78 -29.51 53.97
N PRO A 478 -18.60 -30.62 53.24
CA PRO A 478 -18.83 -31.97 53.75
C PRO A 478 -18.07 -32.24 55.06
N CYS A 479 -18.79 -32.78 56.04
CA CYS A 479 -18.25 -33.24 57.31
C CYS A 479 -18.39 -34.77 57.42
N VAL A 480 -17.32 -35.45 57.82
CA VAL A 480 -17.32 -36.89 58.12
C VAL A 480 -17.19 -37.09 59.63
N ALA A 481 -18.10 -37.85 60.23
CA ALA A 481 -18.08 -38.13 61.67
C ALA A 481 -17.19 -39.34 61.96
N GLU A 482 -16.15 -39.16 62.78
CA GLU A 482 -15.20 -40.22 63.15
C GLU A 482 -14.98 -40.23 64.67
N PRO A 483 -15.18 -41.36 65.38
CA PRO A 483 -15.13 -41.42 66.85
C PRO A 483 -13.80 -40.94 67.47
N ASN A 484 -12.71 -41.07 66.72
CA ASN A 484 -11.35 -40.73 67.14
C ASN A 484 -10.88 -39.35 66.62
N ALA A 485 -11.69 -38.63 65.83
CA ALA A 485 -11.33 -37.32 65.35
C ALA A 485 -11.43 -36.25 66.46
N PRO A 486 -10.70 -35.13 66.34
CA PRO A 486 -10.83 -34.01 67.27
C PRO A 486 -12.28 -33.50 67.33
N ALA A 487 -12.75 -33.17 68.55
CA ALA A 487 -14.09 -32.60 68.74
C ALA A 487 -14.24 -31.24 68.04
N GLU A 488 -13.13 -30.50 67.88
CA GLU A 488 -13.06 -29.20 67.21
C GLU A 488 -13.05 -29.29 65.68
N GLY A 489 -13.02 -30.51 65.12
CA GLY A 489 -12.93 -30.77 63.69
C GLY A 489 -11.53 -30.54 63.10
N GLN A 490 -11.17 -31.34 62.11
CA GLN A 490 -9.89 -31.26 61.39
C GLN A 490 -10.14 -31.16 59.88
N VAL A 491 -9.42 -30.29 59.20
CA VAL A 491 -9.59 -30.07 57.75
C VAL A 491 -8.96 -31.22 56.96
N THR A 492 -9.72 -31.79 56.04
CA THR A 492 -9.28 -32.86 55.14
C THR A 492 -9.04 -32.38 53.71
N ALA A 493 -9.72 -31.31 53.28
CA ALA A 493 -9.53 -30.67 51.98
C ALA A 493 -10.09 -29.23 51.96
N THR A 494 -9.67 -28.46 50.96
CA THR A 494 -10.26 -27.16 50.61
C THR A 494 -10.79 -27.17 49.18
N ASP A 495 -11.79 -26.36 48.88
CA ASP A 495 -12.22 -26.04 47.52
C ASP A 495 -12.33 -24.51 47.35
N PRO A 496 -11.55 -23.86 46.47
CA PRO A 496 -10.49 -24.44 45.63
C PRO A 496 -9.37 -25.15 46.42
N ALA A 497 -8.76 -26.15 45.80
CA ALA A 497 -7.75 -26.99 46.43
C ALA A 497 -6.52 -26.19 46.89
N ALA A 498 -5.88 -26.63 47.96
CA ALA A 498 -4.62 -26.05 48.43
C ALA A 498 -3.59 -25.95 47.29
N GLY A 499 -2.91 -24.81 47.18
CA GLY A 499 -1.95 -24.52 46.11
C GLY A 499 -2.57 -24.00 44.81
N SER A 500 -3.90 -24.01 44.66
CA SER A 500 -4.57 -23.39 43.51
C SER A 500 -4.63 -21.86 43.64
N SER A 501 -4.77 -21.17 42.50
CA SER A 501 -5.04 -19.73 42.46
C SER A 501 -6.54 -19.49 42.61
N ALA A 502 -6.94 -18.60 43.52
CA ALA A 502 -8.33 -18.24 43.76
C ALA A 502 -8.48 -16.75 44.08
N ASN A 503 -9.64 -16.20 43.75
CA ASN A 503 -10.04 -14.85 44.14
C ASN A 503 -10.22 -14.79 45.67
N LYS A 504 -9.67 -13.79 46.34
CA LYS A 504 -9.76 -13.59 47.79
C LYS A 504 -11.18 -13.38 48.31
N ASN A 505 -12.10 -12.94 47.45
CA ASN A 505 -13.52 -12.79 47.76
C ASN A 505 -14.34 -14.06 47.47
N SER A 506 -13.77 -15.03 46.74
CA SER A 506 -14.43 -16.31 46.49
C SER A 506 -14.52 -17.13 47.78
N ALA A 507 -15.57 -17.94 47.89
CA ALA A 507 -15.75 -18.80 49.04
C ALA A 507 -14.69 -19.92 49.02
N ILE A 508 -13.93 -20.08 50.11
CA ILE A 508 -13.11 -21.27 50.34
C ILE A 508 -13.91 -22.23 51.21
N VAL A 509 -14.27 -23.38 50.63
CA VAL A 509 -15.03 -24.43 51.32
C VAL A 509 -14.06 -25.38 52.00
N LEU A 510 -14.23 -25.57 53.31
CA LEU A 510 -13.44 -26.48 54.14
C LEU A 510 -14.17 -27.81 54.30
N SER A 511 -13.63 -28.89 53.75
CA SER A 511 -14.08 -30.25 54.08
C SER A 511 -13.41 -30.73 55.36
N ILE A 512 -14.17 -31.36 56.26
CA ILE A 512 -13.68 -31.66 57.61
C ILE A 512 -14.01 -33.09 58.07
N VAL A 513 -13.24 -33.57 59.04
CA VAL A 513 -13.56 -34.74 59.86
C VAL A 513 -13.70 -34.31 61.32
N ALA A 514 -14.73 -34.76 62.03
CA ALA A 514 -14.99 -34.36 63.43
C ALA A 514 -15.57 -35.51 64.25
N LYS A 515 -15.44 -35.44 65.59
CA LYS A 515 -16.03 -36.45 66.50
C LYS A 515 -17.55 -36.60 66.33
N ALA A 516 -18.23 -35.51 66.01
CA ALA A 516 -19.62 -35.47 65.59
C ALA A 516 -19.78 -34.30 64.60
N CYS A 517 -20.46 -34.53 63.49
CA CYS A 517 -20.85 -33.45 62.58
C CYS A 517 -22.12 -32.81 63.14
N GLY A 518 -21.98 -31.55 63.58
CA GLY A 518 -23.07 -30.76 64.14
C GLY A 518 -24.10 -30.34 63.12
#